data_AF-A0A2B4RR06-F1
#
_entry.id   AF-A0A2B4RR06-F1
#
_cell.length_a   1.000
_cell.length_b   1.000
_cell.length_c   1.000
_cell.angle_alpha   90.00
_cell.angle_beta   90.00
_cell.angle_gamma   90.00
#
_symmetry.space_group_name_H-M   'P 1'
#
loop_
_entity.id
_entity.type
_entity.pdbx_description
1 polymer ?
#
loop_
_entity_poly.entity_id
_entity_poly.type
_entity_poly.pdbx_seq_one_letter_code
_entity_poly.pdbx_strand_id
1 'polypeptide(L)'
;MAETCRRKLEASVLLLSFFFQSGIIILISSECSVLLYETMEKYAVKRRNSPQSLQQQRCLNNGTCQAGYTDKGFSCKCPYGFTGAFCSKACSFDFEDGIADWEMTGRAFIYQPTFGDNPTYRRRESANLQGDWWIGGAEKRPSESDTAGVQHSNGPDVPQGTLTSPCFRIVGKNISFLIGGGCDLGNVRAELIVDNQVVRNETGNCSETMFRKSWDVEEFIGQYAQVRLVDESSGGYVHINFDDLKGDIICPDDLDEIN
;
A
#
# COMPACT_ATOMS: atom_id res chain seq x y z
N MET A 1 -52.97 -15.22 12.88
CA MET A 1 -52.47 -16.34 12.05
C MET A 1 -51.38 -15.93 11.04
N ALA A 2 -50.71 -14.79 11.23
CA ALA A 2 -49.61 -14.32 10.36
C ALA A 2 -48.21 -14.44 11.02
N GLU A 3 -48.13 -14.64 12.35
CA GLU A 3 -46.85 -14.84 13.05
C GLU A 3 -46.26 -16.27 12.89
N THR A 4 -47.12 -17.28 12.67
CA THR A 4 -46.71 -18.69 12.68
C THR A 4 -46.05 -19.14 11.37
N CYS A 5 -46.18 -18.35 10.30
CA CYS A 5 -45.55 -18.63 8.99
C CYS A 5 -44.08 -18.18 8.95
N ARG A 6 -43.71 -17.14 9.71
CA ARG A 6 -42.37 -16.56 9.70
C ARG A 6 -41.31 -17.43 10.39
N ARG A 7 -41.69 -18.17 11.44
CA ARG A 7 -40.78 -19.08 12.16
C ARG A 7 -40.55 -20.45 11.48
N LYS A 8 -41.26 -20.79 10.40
CA LYS A 8 -41.04 -22.04 9.64
C LYS A 8 -40.10 -21.88 8.44
N LEU A 9 -39.75 -20.65 8.05
CA LEU A 9 -38.84 -20.39 6.93
C LEU A 9 -37.36 -20.57 7.29
N GLU A 10 -36.96 -20.35 8.55
CA GLU A 10 -35.55 -20.54 8.96
C GLU A 10 -35.14 -22.01 9.11
N ALA A 11 -36.11 -22.92 9.33
CA ALA A 11 -35.83 -24.36 9.37
C ALA A 11 -35.76 -25.01 7.97
N SER A 12 -36.27 -24.36 6.91
CA SER A 12 -36.48 -24.99 5.60
C SER A 12 -35.30 -24.81 4.63
N VAL A 13 -34.45 -23.79 4.83
CA VAL A 13 -33.29 -23.54 3.97
C VAL A 13 -32.14 -24.51 4.26
N LEU A 14 -31.99 -24.96 5.51
CA LEU A 14 -30.99 -25.95 5.93
C LEU A 14 -31.35 -27.40 5.57
N LEU A 15 -32.62 -27.71 5.35
CA LEU A 15 -33.06 -29.06 4.95
C LEU A 15 -32.94 -29.27 3.43
N LEU A 16 -33.09 -28.24 2.60
CA LEU A 16 -33.03 -28.38 1.14
C LEU A 16 -31.61 -28.67 0.60
N SER A 17 -30.55 -28.28 1.32
CA SER A 17 -29.17 -28.65 0.97
C SER A 17 -28.83 -30.11 1.29
N PHE A 18 -29.59 -30.81 2.13
CA PHE A 18 -29.38 -32.23 2.46
C PHE A 18 -30.08 -33.20 1.48
N PHE A 19 -31.12 -32.77 0.76
CA PHE A 19 -31.91 -33.68 -0.09
C PHE A 19 -31.46 -33.77 -1.55
N PHE A 20 -30.74 -32.78 -2.08
CA PHE A 20 -30.21 -32.85 -3.45
C PHE A 20 -29.11 -33.92 -3.64
N GLN A 21 -28.45 -34.38 -2.56
CA GLN A 21 -27.52 -35.51 -2.59
C GLN A 21 -28.19 -36.88 -2.43
N SER A 22 -29.47 -36.93 -2.06
CA SER A 22 -30.15 -38.16 -1.62
C SER A 22 -31.24 -38.68 -2.58
N GLY A 23 -31.54 -37.98 -3.67
CA GLY A 23 -32.49 -38.45 -4.71
C GLY A 23 -33.95 -38.59 -4.28
N ILE A 24 -34.38 -37.96 -3.17
CA ILE A 24 -35.76 -38.03 -2.69
C ILE A 24 -36.59 -36.92 -3.34
N ILE A 25 -37.60 -37.30 -4.13
CA ILE A 25 -38.58 -36.40 -4.75
C ILE A 25 -39.69 -36.12 -3.75
N ILE A 26 -39.75 -34.90 -3.21
CA ILE A 26 -40.87 -34.43 -2.39
C ILE A 26 -41.90 -33.77 -3.30
N LEU A 27 -43.13 -34.30 -3.32
CA LEU A 27 -44.28 -33.69 -3.99
C LEU A 27 -44.69 -32.43 -3.23
N ILE A 28 -44.23 -31.28 -3.70
CA ILE A 28 -44.64 -29.97 -3.19
C ILE A 28 -46.00 -29.62 -3.82
N SER A 29 -46.94 -29.10 -3.03
CA SER A 29 -48.27 -28.71 -3.54
C SER A 29 -48.14 -27.69 -4.69
N SER A 30 -49.09 -27.73 -5.65
CA SER A 30 -49.02 -26.95 -6.89
C SER A 30 -48.91 -25.43 -6.67
N GLU A 31 -49.39 -24.93 -5.52
CA GLU A 31 -49.27 -23.52 -5.14
C GLU A 31 -47.84 -23.15 -4.72
N CYS A 32 -47.09 -24.08 -4.13
CA CYS A 32 -45.73 -23.85 -3.63
C CYS A 32 -44.68 -23.98 -4.76
N SER A 33 -44.95 -24.83 -5.76
CA SER A 33 -44.10 -24.96 -6.95
C SER A 33 -44.16 -23.74 -7.86
N VAL A 34 -45.31 -23.07 -7.97
CA VAL A 34 -45.43 -21.77 -8.70
C VAL A 34 -44.64 -20.67 -7.99
N LEU A 35 -44.71 -20.58 -6.66
CA LEU A 35 -43.95 -19.61 -5.86
C LEU A 35 -42.42 -19.82 -5.94
N LEU A 36 -41.96 -21.08 -5.97
CA LEU A 36 -40.55 -21.43 -6.20
C LEU A 36 -40.09 -21.06 -7.61
N TYR A 37 -40.90 -21.35 -8.63
CA TYR A 37 -40.58 -20.96 -10.01
C TYR A 37 -40.52 -19.45 -10.18
N GLU A 38 -41.48 -18.69 -9.65
CA GLU A 38 -41.48 -17.24 -9.72
C GLU A 38 -40.33 -16.60 -8.94
N THR A 39 -39.94 -17.15 -7.78
CA THR A 39 -38.77 -16.66 -7.03
C THR A 39 -37.46 -17.00 -7.71
N MET A 40 -37.33 -18.19 -8.32
CA MET A 40 -36.16 -18.57 -9.11
C MET A 40 -36.06 -17.80 -10.43
N GLU A 41 -37.17 -17.53 -11.11
CA GLU A 41 -37.19 -16.66 -12.30
C GLU A 41 -36.89 -15.21 -11.92
N LYS A 42 -37.44 -14.66 -10.83
CA LYS A 42 -37.06 -13.33 -10.33
C LYS A 42 -35.57 -13.27 -9.95
N TYR A 43 -35.02 -14.33 -9.35
CA TYR A 43 -33.58 -14.44 -9.07
C TYR A 43 -32.74 -14.56 -10.35
N ALA A 44 -33.19 -15.35 -11.33
CA ALA A 44 -32.49 -15.56 -12.60
C ALA A 44 -32.56 -14.34 -13.54
N VAL A 45 -33.69 -13.61 -13.53
CA VAL A 45 -33.88 -12.34 -14.25
C VAL A 45 -33.05 -11.24 -13.60
N LYS A 46 -32.92 -11.21 -12.26
CA LYS A 46 -31.99 -10.32 -11.54
C LYS A 46 -30.52 -10.63 -11.88
N ARG A 47 -30.17 -11.89 -12.20
CA ARG A 47 -28.84 -12.25 -12.72
C ARG A 47 -28.63 -11.94 -14.20
N ARG A 48 -29.66 -12.01 -15.05
CA ARG A 48 -29.56 -11.70 -16.49
C ARG A 48 -29.51 -10.20 -16.79
N ASN A 49 -30.08 -9.36 -15.93
CA ASN A 49 -30.12 -7.90 -16.10
C ASN A 49 -29.12 -7.12 -15.24
N SER A 50 -28.02 -7.74 -14.77
CA SER A 50 -26.86 -6.96 -14.31
C SER A 50 -26.08 -6.56 -15.57
N PRO A 51 -25.98 -5.27 -15.94
CA PRO A 51 -25.24 -4.89 -17.13
C PRO A 51 -23.77 -5.23 -16.89
N GLN A 52 -23.25 -6.21 -17.63
CA GLN A 52 -21.81 -6.50 -17.72
C GLN A 52 -20.98 -5.26 -18.12
N SER A 53 -21.62 -4.16 -18.52
CA SER A 53 -21.02 -2.87 -18.86
C SER A 53 -20.89 -1.86 -17.70
N LEU A 54 -21.55 -2.07 -16.55
CA LEU A 54 -21.46 -1.16 -15.38
C LEU A 54 -20.45 -1.63 -14.32
N GLN A 55 -19.93 -2.85 -14.45
CA GLN A 55 -18.88 -3.40 -13.59
C GLN A 55 -17.48 -2.91 -13.95
N GLN A 56 -17.28 -2.45 -15.19
CA GLN A 56 -15.98 -2.02 -15.71
C GLN A 56 -15.54 -0.62 -15.22
N GLN A 57 -16.39 0.10 -14.49
CA GLN A 57 -16.12 1.44 -13.95
C GLN A 57 -15.78 1.49 -12.46
N ARG A 58 -15.71 0.35 -11.76
CA ARG A 58 -15.39 0.35 -10.31
C ARG A 58 -13.90 0.21 -10.03
N CYS A 59 -13.20 -0.59 -10.82
CA CYS A 59 -11.76 -0.73 -10.70
C CYS A 59 -11.10 0.38 -11.51
N LEU A 60 -10.39 1.28 -10.83
CA LEU A 60 -9.65 2.38 -11.41
C LEU A 60 -8.33 1.89 -12.02
N ASN A 61 -7.62 2.79 -12.71
CA ASN A 61 -6.29 2.54 -13.27
C ASN A 61 -6.18 1.28 -14.14
N ASN A 62 -7.23 0.99 -14.92
CA ASN A 62 -7.32 -0.20 -15.79
C ASN A 62 -7.37 -1.54 -15.03
N GLY A 63 -7.82 -1.52 -13.76
CA GLY A 63 -8.05 -2.72 -12.97
C GLY A 63 -9.16 -3.61 -13.54
N THR A 64 -8.99 -4.92 -13.36
CA THR A 64 -9.97 -5.91 -13.83
C THR A 64 -10.95 -6.24 -12.72
N CYS A 65 -12.24 -5.99 -12.96
CA CYS A 65 -13.31 -6.34 -12.04
C CYS A 65 -13.56 -7.85 -12.05
N GLN A 66 -13.44 -8.48 -10.89
CA GLN A 66 -13.71 -9.90 -10.68
C GLN A 66 -14.99 -10.03 -9.84
N ALA A 67 -15.96 -10.81 -10.31
CA ALA A 67 -17.14 -11.12 -9.52
C ALA A 67 -16.74 -12.06 -8.37
N GLY A 68 -17.10 -11.72 -7.12
CA GLY A 68 -16.66 -12.45 -5.93
C GLY A 68 -17.63 -12.34 -4.75
N TYR A 69 -17.52 -13.27 -3.80
CA TYR A 69 -18.32 -13.36 -2.57
C TYR A 69 -17.80 -12.43 -1.46
N THR A 70 -17.47 -11.20 -1.81
CA THR A 70 -17.23 -10.12 -0.83
C THR A 70 -18.57 -9.46 -0.48
N ASP A 71 -18.65 -8.73 0.62
CA ASP A 71 -19.83 -7.91 0.96
C ASP A 71 -20.23 -6.91 -0.14
N LYS A 72 -19.25 -6.49 -0.95
CA LYS A 72 -19.43 -5.57 -2.09
C LYS A 72 -19.85 -6.28 -3.39
N GLY A 73 -19.81 -7.61 -3.44
CA GLY A 73 -20.13 -8.44 -4.61
C GLY A 73 -19.10 -8.43 -5.75
N PHE A 74 -17.92 -7.84 -5.56
CA PHE A 74 -16.82 -7.82 -6.52
C PHE A 74 -15.48 -7.51 -5.83
N SER A 75 -14.38 -7.92 -6.45
CA SER A 75 -13.02 -7.52 -6.11
C SER A 75 -12.31 -6.96 -7.34
N CYS A 76 -11.32 -6.09 -7.14
CA CYS A 76 -10.51 -5.57 -8.22
C CYS A 76 -9.15 -6.28 -8.26
N LYS A 77 -8.79 -6.80 -9.43
CA LYS A 77 -7.41 -7.21 -9.72
C LYS A 77 -6.67 -6.00 -10.28
N CYS A 78 -5.79 -5.42 -9.46
CA CYS A 78 -5.07 -4.21 -9.82
C CYS A 78 -3.91 -4.49 -10.78
N PRO A 79 -3.65 -3.58 -11.75
CA PRO A 79 -2.45 -3.64 -12.55
C PRO A 79 -1.22 -3.30 -11.69
N TYR A 80 -0.03 -3.61 -12.20
CA TYR A 80 1.21 -3.38 -11.47
C TYR A 80 1.37 -1.90 -11.06
N GLY A 81 1.87 -1.68 -9.85
CA GLY A 81 2.02 -0.35 -9.25
C GLY A 81 0.74 0.22 -8.62
N PHE A 82 -0.41 -0.45 -8.74
CA PHE A 82 -1.67 0.00 -8.14
C PHE A 82 -2.24 -1.01 -7.15
N THR A 83 -2.98 -0.49 -6.19
CA THR A 83 -3.45 -1.24 -5.03
C THR A 83 -4.68 -0.59 -4.38
N GLY A 84 -5.18 -1.20 -3.31
CA GLY A 84 -6.42 -0.86 -2.63
C GLY A 84 -7.68 -1.44 -3.29
N ALA A 85 -8.81 -1.37 -2.58
CA ALA A 85 -10.07 -2.02 -2.97
C ALA A 85 -10.59 -1.68 -4.39
N PHE A 86 -10.23 -0.50 -4.90
CA PHE A 86 -10.62 -0.01 -6.23
C PHE A 86 -9.42 0.24 -7.16
N CYS A 87 -8.21 -0.19 -6.80
CA CYS A 87 -6.98 0.09 -7.54
C CYS A 87 -6.68 1.58 -7.70
N SER A 88 -7.13 2.42 -6.76
CA SER A 88 -6.96 3.87 -6.79
C SER A 88 -5.61 4.32 -6.23
N LYS A 89 -5.03 3.54 -5.32
CA LYS A 89 -3.78 3.89 -4.63
C LYS A 89 -2.62 3.36 -5.44
N ALA A 90 -1.60 4.17 -5.69
CA ALA A 90 -0.33 3.65 -6.17
C ALA A 90 0.42 3.03 -4.99
N CYS A 91 1.03 1.86 -5.15
CA CYS A 91 1.98 1.38 -4.15
C CYS A 91 3.25 2.22 -4.28
N SER A 92 3.40 3.17 -3.37
CA SER A 92 4.56 4.05 -3.26
C SER A 92 4.98 4.19 -1.81
N PHE A 93 6.25 4.52 -1.63
CA PHE A 93 6.84 4.94 -0.37
C PHE A 93 7.30 6.39 -0.55
N ASP A 94 6.32 7.29 -0.49
CA ASP A 94 6.43 8.75 -0.66
C ASP A 94 6.17 9.52 0.64
N PHE A 95 5.96 8.83 1.75
CA PHE A 95 5.82 9.40 3.10
C PHE A 95 4.59 10.29 3.35
N GLU A 96 3.71 10.44 2.36
CA GLU A 96 2.49 11.25 2.47
C GLU A 96 1.49 10.68 3.49
N ASP A 97 1.51 9.37 3.71
CA ASP A 97 0.74 8.66 4.74
C ASP A 97 1.52 8.48 6.07
N GLY A 98 2.72 9.07 6.18
CA GLY A 98 3.61 8.92 7.33
C GLY A 98 4.46 7.65 7.31
N ILE A 99 5.04 7.32 8.48
CA ILE A 99 5.98 6.19 8.66
C ILE A 99 5.57 5.21 9.75
N ALA A 100 4.27 5.13 10.07
CA ALA A 100 3.80 4.31 11.20
C ALA A 100 4.16 2.81 11.05
N ASP A 101 4.11 2.28 9.82
CA ASP A 101 4.43 0.88 9.53
C ASP A 101 5.92 0.65 9.19
N TRP A 102 6.76 1.68 9.33
CA TRP A 102 8.20 1.55 9.11
C TRP A 102 8.91 1.18 10.42
N GLU A 103 9.88 0.29 10.31
CA GLU A 103 10.72 -0.11 11.42
C GLU A 103 11.90 0.86 11.58
N MET A 104 11.89 1.63 12.67
CA MET A 104 12.94 2.57 13.00
C MET A 104 13.91 1.99 14.04
N THR A 105 15.20 2.19 13.84
CA THR A 105 16.23 1.96 14.86
C THR A 105 17.01 3.24 15.13
N GLY A 106 17.61 3.33 16.33
CA GLY A 106 18.40 4.50 16.70
C GLY A 106 17.57 5.78 16.82
N ARG A 107 18.18 6.93 16.52
CA ARG A 107 17.55 8.24 16.66
C ARG A 107 17.62 9.12 15.41
N ALA A 108 18.23 8.66 14.32
CA ALA A 108 18.41 9.47 13.10
C ALA A 108 17.09 9.98 12.51
N PHE A 109 16.00 9.21 12.67
CA PHE A 109 14.72 9.48 11.99
C PHE A 109 13.58 9.91 12.93
N ILE A 110 13.85 10.31 14.18
CA ILE A 110 12.81 10.55 15.20
C ILE A 110 11.88 11.75 14.94
N TYR A 111 12.26 12.64 14.03
CA TYR A 111 11.45 13.80 13.62
C TYR A 111 10.97 13.68 12.17
N GLN A 112 10.96 12.46 11.63
CA GLN A 112 10.61 12.18 10.24
C GLN A 112 9.22 11.53 10.13
N PRO A 113 8.54 11.66 8.98
CA PRO A 113 8.90 12.51 7.85
C PRO A 113 8.81 14.00 8.21
N THR A 114 9.45 14.84 7.40
CA THR A 114 9.46 16.29 7.58
C THR A 114 8.54 16.97 6.57
N PHE A 115 7.83 18.01 7.00
CA PHE A 115 6.88 18.73 6.15
C PHE A 115 7.53 19.86 5.36
N GLY A 116 7.30 19.89 4.05
CA GLY A 116 7.71 20.94 3.13
C GLY A 116 9.22 21.08 2.93
N ASP A 117 9.60 22.01 2.06
CA ASP A 117 10.98 22.23 1.63
C ASP A 117 11.81 23.02 2.64
N ASN A 118 12.17 22.38 3.75
CA ASN A 118 12.92 22.98 4.86
C ASN A 118 14.29 23.57 4.47
N PRO A 119 15.10 22.98 3.56
CA PRO A 119 16.34 23.58 3.08
C PRO A 119 16.20 25.02 2.55
N THR A 120 15.11 25.35 1.84
CA THR A 120 14.91 26.70 1.30
C THR A 120 14.77 27.77 2.39
N TYR A 121 14.15 27.44 3.52
CA TYR A 121 14.04 28.34 4.68
C TYR A 121 15.39 28.59 5.37
N ARG A 122 16.33 27.64 5.22
CA ARG A 122 17.73 27.77 5.65
C ARG A 122 18.63 28.46 4.61
N ARG A 123 18.04 28.99 3.52
CA ARG A 123 18.75 29.62 2.38
C ARG A 123 19.69 28.66 1.65
N ARG A 124 19.30 27.39 1.56
CA ARG A 124 19.96 26.34 0.77
C ARG A 124 19.16 26.07 -0.51
N GLU A 125 19.71 25.22 -1.37
CA GLU A 125 19.02 24.68 -2.53
C GLU A 125 17.75 23.92 -2.12
N SER A 126 16.74 23.92 -2.99
CA SER A 126 15.49 23.17 -2.78
C SER A 126 15.78 21.67 -2.65
N ALA A 127 15.07 21.01 -1.73
CA ALA A 127 15.12 19.56 -1.60
C ALA A 127 14.63 18.82 -2.86
N ASN A 128 13.82 19.48 -3.71
CA ASN A 128 13.15 18.85 -4.85
C ASN A 128 12.32 17.62 -4.44
N LEU A 129 11.64 17.72 -3.30
CA LEU A 129 10.66 16.76 -2.81
C LEU A 129 9.47 16.61 -3.78
N GLN A 130 8.77 15.47 -3.70
CA GLN A 130 7.50 15.24 -4.36
C GLN A 130 6.40 15.16 -3.31
N GLY A 131 5.39 16.03 -3.44
CA GLY A 131 4.35 16.13 -2.43
C GLY A 131 4.78 17.07 -1.30
N ASP A 132 4.32 16.78 -0.10
CA ASP A 132 4.50 17.64 1.07
C ASP A 132 5.40 16.98 2.13
N TRP A 133 5.55 15.65 2.12
CA TRP A 133 6.25 14.89 3.15
C TRP A 133 7.39 14.08 2.56
N TRP A 134 8.52 14.05 3.26
CA TRP A 134 9.72 13.35 2.79
C TRP A 134 10.66 13.06 3.96
N ILE A 135 11.69 12.23 3.75
CA ILE A 135 12.74 12.02 4.73
C ILE A 135 13.85 13.04 4.50
N GLY A 136 14.05 13.95 5.45
CA GLY A 136 15.18 14.86 5.49
C GLY A 136 15.90 14.73 6.82
N GLY A 137 16.92 13.89 6.91
CA GLY A 137 17.53 13.46 8.19
C GLY A 137 18.06 14.61 9.06
N ALA A 138 18.37 15.78 8.48
CA ALA A 138 18.75 16.97 9.23
C ALA A 138 17.56 17.83 9.71
N GLU A 139 16.38 17.68 9.12
CA GLU A 139 15.23 18.55 9.33
C GLU A 139 14.43 18.13 10.57
N LYS A 140 13.80 19.12 11.21
CA LYS A 140 12.95 18.94 12.38
C LYS A 140 11.66 19.72 12.20
N ARG A 141 10.81 19.21 11.31
CA ARG A 141 9.46 19.74 11.10
C ARG A 141 8.44 18.60 10.91
N PRO A 142 8.20 17.79 11.97
CA PRO A 142 7.31 16.62 11.90
C PRO A 142 5.82 16.99 11.80
N SER A 143 5.45 18.27 11.89
CA SER A 143 4.10 18.76 11.67
C SER A 143 4.08 20.07 10.89
N GLU A 144 2.97 20.37 10.19
CA GLU A 144 2.82 21.60 9.41
C GLU A 144 2.99 22.88 10.25
N SER A 145 2.58 22.81 11.52
CA SER A 145 2.62 23.91 12.49
C SER A 145 4.00 24.11 13.10
N ASP A 146 4.93 23.16 12.95
CA ASP A 146 6.31 23.33 13.37
C ASP A 146 7.03 24.38 12.51
N THR A 147 8.01 25.04 13.11
CA THR A 147 8.76 26.12 12.45
C THR A 147 9.63 25.55 11.33
N ALA A 148 9.47 26.09 10.11
CA ALA A 148 10.24 25.66 8.95
C ALA A 148 11.74 25.97 9.08
N GLY A 149 12.57 25.07 8.54
CA GLY A 149 14.03 25.22 8.51
C GLY A 149 14.73 24.99 9.86
N VAL A 150 14.02 24.49 10.87
CA VAL A 150 14.64 24.03 12.12
C VAL A 150 15.30 22.69 11.85
N GLN A 151 16.58 22.58 12.24
CA GLN A 151 17.32 21.32 12.14
C GLN A 151 17.30 20.57 13.47
N HIS A 152 17.60 19.28 13.41
CA HIS A 152 17.87 18.47 14.60
C HIS A 152 18.90 19.18 15.49
N SER A 153 18.54 19.49 16.74
CA SER A 153 19.39 20.23 17.68
C SER A 153 20.53 19.32 18.15
N ASN A 154 21.68 19.42 17.51
CA ASN A 154 22.80 18.52 17.78
C ASN A 154 23.67 19.05 18.93
N GLY A 155 23.61 18.34 20.06
CA GLY A 155 24.77 18.22 20.94
C GLY A 155 25.89 17.41 20.26
N PRO A 156 26.92 16.96 21.01
CA PRO A 156 28.10 16.29 20.44
C PRO A 156 27.83 14.93 19.76
N ASP A 157 26.67 14.31 19.96
CA ASP A 157 26.30 13.02 19.36
C ASP A 157 25.26 13.21 18.24
N VAL A 158 25.71 13.19 16.97
CA VAL A 158 24.83 13.14 15.81
C VAL A 158 24.06 11.81 15.86
N PRO A 159 22.71 11.82 15.78
CA PRO A 159 21.93 10.61 15.95
C PRO A 159 22.07 9.67 14.73
N GLN A 160 22.45 8.43 14.99
CA GLN A 160 22.51 7.34 14.00
C GLN A 160 21.27 6.48 14.06
N GLY A 161 20.98 5.72 13.00
CA GLY A 161 19.86 4.81 12.95
C GLY A 161 19.51 4.32 11.56
N THR A 162 18.44 3.52 11.49
CA THR A 162 17.87 3.06 10.22
C THR A 162 16.37 3.28 10.19
N LEU A 163 15.81 3.38 9.00
CA LEU A 163 14.37 3.41 8.75
C LEU A 163 14.05 2.40 7.65
N THR A 164 13.33 1.33 7.99
CA THR A 164 13.08 0.19 7.09
C THR A 164 11.60 0.12 6.73
N SER A 165 11.29 0.02 5.44
CA SER A 165 9.91 -0.02 4.97
C SER A 165 9.20 -1.32 5.35
N PRO A 166 7.85 -1.34 5.32
CA PRO A 166 7.11 -2.57 5.09
C PRO A 166 7.66 -3.37 3.90
N CYS A 167 7.45 -4.68 3.92
CA CYS A 167 7.73 -5.52 2.76
C CYS A 167 6.89 -5.09 1.57
N PHE A 168 7.41 -5.24 0.37
CA PHE A 168 6.68 -5.11 -0.90
C PHE A 168 7.15 -6.20 -1.86
N ARG A 169 6.33 -6.52 -2.86
CA ARG A 169 6.65 -7.52 -3.87
C ARG A 169 7.11 -6.84 -5.16
N ILE A 170 8.23 -7.30 -5.72
CA ILE A 170 8.74 -6.83 -7.01
C ILE A 170 7.97 -7.56 -8.12
N VAL A 171 7.41 -6.83 -9.07
CA VAL A 171 6.58 -7.38 -10.15
C VAL A 171 7.02 -6.99 -11.56
N GLY A 172 8.05 -6.17 -11.66
CA GLY A 172 8.69 -5.79 -12.91
C GLY A 172 10.14 -5.39 -12.70
N LYS A 173 10.66 -4.57 -13.62
CA LYS A 173 12.11 -4.43 -13.79
C LYS A 173 12.67 -3.19 -13.12
N ASN A 174 11.82 -2.19 -12.83
CA ASN A 174 12.29 -0.88 -12.41
C ASN A 174 11.70 -0.49 -11.05
N ILE A 175 12.59 -0.08 -10.14
CA ILE A 175 12.27 0.69 -8.95
C ILE A 175 13.02 2.02 -9.05
N SER A 176 12.36 3.13 -8.76
CA SER A 176 12.95 4.47 -8.78
C SER A 176 12.56 5.26 -7.55
N PHE A 177 13.43 6.16 -7.12
CA PHE A 177 13.26 6.97 -5.92
C PHE A 177 14.05 8.27 -6.06
N LEU A 178 13.70 9.27 -5.26
CA LEU A 178 14.49 10.49 -5.07
C LEU A 178 15.46 10.28 -3.91
N ILE A 179 16.74 10.64 -4.11
CA ILE A 179 17.75 10.60 -3.05
C ILE A 179 18.69 11.80 -3.13
N GLY A 180 19.03 12.34 -1.97
CA GLY A 180 19.94 13.46 -1.77
C GLY A 180 20.64 13.35 -0.41
N GLY A 181 21.06 14.48 0.14
CA GLY A 181 21.88 14.54 1.35
C GLY A 181 23.33 14.17 1.06
N GLY A 182 23.97 13.46 1.98
CA GLY A 182 25.36 13.02 1.87
C GLY A 182 25.63 12.08 0.70
N CYS A 183 26.90 11.88 0.38
CA CYS A 183 27.36 11.04 -0.74
C CYS A 183 28.39 9.98 -0.32
N ASP A 184 28.41 9.65 0.98
CA ASP A 184 29.25 8.59 1.51
C ASP A 184 28.44 7.30 1.68
N LEU A 185 28.59 6.39 0.71
CA LEU A 185 27.91 5.09 0.72
C LEU A 185 28.22 4.28 1.99
N GLY A 186 29.38 4.49 2.63
CA GLY A 186 29.75 3.78 3.86
C GLY A 186 28.94 4.20 5.09
N ASN A 187 28.43 5.43 5.10
CA ASN A 187 27.76 6.03 6.27
C ASN A 187 26.30 6.40 6.03
N VAL A 188 25.92 6.87 4.84
CA VAL A 188 24.57 7.32 4.51
C VAL A 188 24.11 6.75 3.18
N ARG A 189 23.04 5.96 3.17
CA ARG A 189 22.58 5.24 1.97
C ARG A 189 21.14 4.76 2.07
N ALA A 190 20.53 4.52 0.93
CA ALA A 190 19.36 3.67 0.77
C ALA A 190 19.82 2.27 0.33
N GLU A 191 19.20 1.22 0.85
CA GLU A 191 19.49 -0.17 0.56
C GLU A 191 18.21 -0.89 0.09
N LEU A 192 18.30 -1.68 -0.98
CA LEU A 192 17.29 -2.66 -1.34
C LEU A 192 17.64 -3.99 -0.70
N ILE A 193 16.72 -4.56 0.07
CA ILE A 193 16.91 -5.81 0.79
C ILE A 193 15.99 -6.87 0.18
N VAL A 194 16.55 -8.02 -0.22
CA VAL A 194 15.84 -9.21 -0.68
C VAL A 194 16.42 -10.40 0.06
N ASP A 195 15.58 -11.29 0.61
CA ASP A 195 16.01 -12.45 1.41
C ASP A 195 17.03 -12.10 2.51
N ASN A 196 16.78 -11.01 3.25
CA ASN A 196 17.66 -10.47 4.30
C ASN A 196 19.06 -10.04 3.82
N GLN A 197 19.29 -9.92 2.51
CA GLN A 197 20.55 -9.48 1.92
C GLN A 197 20.39 -8.13 1.23
N VAL A 198 21.38 -7.25 1.39
CA VAL A 198 21.45 -5.98 0.64
C VAL A 198 21.87 -6.32 -0.80
N VAL A 199 20.93 -6.20 -1.74
CA VAL A 199 21.14 -6.54 -3.16
C VAL A 199 21.42 -5.33 -4.04
N ARG A 200 21.05 -4.13 -3.58
CA ARG A 200 21.40 -2.83 -4.16
C ARG A 200 21.59 -1.82 -3.04
N ASN A 201 22.42 -0.80 -3.28
CA ASN A 201 22.48 0.38 -2.43
C ASN A 201 22.81 1.62 -3.27
N GLU A 202 22.40 2.78 -2.77
CA GLU A 202 22.68 4.08 -3.37
C GLU A 202 22.81 5.16 -2.30
N THR A 203 23.57 6.21 -2.58
CA THR A 203 23.68 7.40 -1.72
C THR A 203 23.33 8.67 -2.50
N GLY A 204 23.26 9.81 -1.84
CA GLY A 204 22.99 11.11 -2.45
C GLY A 204 24.21 11.69 -3.17
N ASN A 205 24.12 12.98 -3.51
CA ASN A 205 25.14 13.71 -4.28
C ASN A 205 25.81 14.82 -3.45
N CYS A 206 25.85 14.69 -2.13
CA CYS A 206 26.35 15.73 -1.23
C CYS A 206 25.63 17.08 -1.43
N SER A 207 24.31 17.02 -1.61
CA SER A 207 23.43 18.16 -1.86
C SER A 207 22.07 17.92 -1.22
N GLU A 208 21.43 18.98 -0.72
CA GLU A 208 20.07 18.88 -0.19
C GLU A 208 19.07 18.47 -1.28
N THR A 209 19.31 18.89 -2.53
CA THR A 209 18.50 18.53 -3.69
C THR A 209 18.57 17.03 -3.94
N MET A 210 17.40 16.40 -3.92
CA MET A 210 17.24 15.01 -4.28
C MET A 210 17.17 14.85 -5.80
N PHE A 211 17.84 13.81 -6.30
CA PHE A 211 17.84 13.42 -7.71
C PHE A 211 17.22 12.04 -7.85
N ARG A 212 16.48 11.82 -8.95
CA ARG A 212 15.91 10.50 -9.22
C ARG A 212 17.02 9.52 -9.57
N LYS A 213 17.07 8.42 -8.82
CA LYS A 213 17.84 7.22 -9.13
C LYS A 213 16.90 6.05 -9.36
N SER A 214 17.44 5.01 -9.99
CA SER A 214 16.70 3.79 -10.29
C SER A 214 17.58 2.56 -10.07
N TRP A 215 16.94 1.49 -9.64
CA TRP A 215 17.50 0.15 -9.63
C TRP A 215 16.83 -0.69 -10.72
N ASP A 216 17.66 -1.39 -11.50
CA ASP A 216 17.22 -2.55 -12.26
C ASP A 216 17.10 -3.74 -11.30
N VAL A 217 15.93 -4.35 -11.28
CA VAL A 217 15.54 -5.43 -10.37
C VAL A 217 14.92 -6.61 -11.10
N GLU A 218 15.17 -6.74 -12.42
CA GLU A 218 14.63 -7.83 -13.23
C GLU A 218 14.88 -9.22 -12.64
N GLU A 219 16.03 -9.45 -12.00
CA GLU A 219 16.34 -10.75 -11.39
C GLU A 219 15.55 -11.06 -10.11
N PHE A 220 14.92 -10.04 -9.51
CA PHE A 220 14.15 -10.17 -8.28
C PHE A 220 12.63 -10.19 -8.50
N ILE A 221 12.18 -10.24 -9.76
CA ILE A 221 10.76 -10.33 -10.09
C ILE A 221 10.11 -11.52 -9.37
N GLY A 222 9.02 -11.23 -8.67
CA GLY A 222 8.24 -12.19 -7.90
C GLY A 222 8.65 -12.30 -6.44
N GLN A 223 9.82 -11.79 -6.05
CA GLN A 223 10.35 -11.84 -4.69
C GLN A 223 9.83 -10.67 -3.83
N TYR A 224 9.89 -10.85 -2.52
CA TYR A 224 9.61 -9.79 -1.55
C TYR A 224 10.89 -9.02 -1.22
N ALA A 225 10.74 -7.72 -1.05
CA ALA A 225 11.83 -6.81 -0.75
C ALA A 225 11.42 -5.77 0.28
N GLN A 226 12.41 -5.11 0.87
CA GLN A 226 12.25 -3.91 1.69
C GLN A 226 13.26 -2.86 1.22
N VAL A 227 12.96 -1.59 1.47
CA VAL A 227 13.97 -0.53 1.40
C VAL A 227 14.38 -0.16 2.81
N ARG A 228 15.68 0.04 3.03
CA ARG A 228 16.23 0.53 4.30
C ARG A 228 17.05 1.79 4.07
N LEU A 229 16.68 2.85 4.76
CA LEU A 229 17.48 4.06 4.86
C LEU A 229 18.44 3.92 6.04
N VAL A 230 19.69 4.27 5.82
CA VAL A 230 20.77 4.12 6.80
C VAL A 230 21.44 5.48 7.01
N ASP A 231 21.58 5.87 8.27
CA ASP A 231 22.46 6.95 8.71
C ASP A 231 23.34 6.47 9.87
N GLU A 232 24.58 6.13 9.55
CA GLU A 232 25.64 5.71 10.46
C GLU A 232 26.70 6.80 10.63
N SER A 233 26.42 8.03 10.18
CA SER A 233 27.38 9.13 10.25
C SER A 233 27.67 9.50 11.72
N SER A 234 28.95 9.59 12.08
CA SER A 234 29.40 9.87 13.45
C SER A 234 29.94 11.29 13.63
N GLY A 235 29.78 12.16 12.63
CA GLY A 235 30.26 13.55 12.66
C GLY A 235 29.97 14.32 11.38
N GLY A 236 29.86 15.65 11.50
CA GLY A 236 29.57 16.57 10.39
C GLY A 236 28.08 16.76 10.11
N TYR A 237 27.77 17.60 9.12
CA TYR A 237 26.41 17.82 8.58
C TYR A 237 26.13 16.78 7.48
N VAL A 238 26.23 15.49 7.83
CA VAL A 238 25.95 14.39 6.91
C VAL A 238 24.62 13.79 7.34
N HIS A 239 23.69 13.67 6.39
CA HIS A 239 22.36 13.12 6.57
C HIS A 239 21.86 12.58 5.23
N ILE A 240 20.84 11.72 5.23
CA ILE A 240 20.17 11.28 4.01
C ILE A 240 18.90 12.09 3.76
N ASN A 241 18.67 12.44 2.48
CA ASN A 241 17.38 12.90 1.99
C ASN A 241 16.79 11.81 1.09
N PHE A 242 15.53 11.42 1.28
CA PHE A 242 14.90 10.34 0.51
C PHE A 242 13.41 10.56 0.34
N ASP A 243 12.89 10.24 -0.85
CA ASP A 243 11.48 10.46 -1.21
C ASP A 243 11.03 9.62 -2.42
N ASP A 244 9.72 9.51 -2.62
CA ASP A 244 9.04 9.05 -3.84
C ASP A 244 9.60 7.74 -4.44
N LEU A 245 9.76 6.72 -3.59
CA LEU A 245 10.07 5.36 -4.05
C LEU A 245 8.83 4.73 -4.65
N LYS A 246 8.94 4.36 -5.93
CA LYS A 246 7.86 3.77 -6.73
C LYS A 246 8.44 2.95 -7.88
N GLY A 247 7.58 2.21 -8.55
CA GLY A 247 7.94 1.47 -9.76
C GLY A 247 7.07 0.24 -9.92
N ASP A 248 7.67 -0.82 -10.44
CA ASP A 248 7.00 -2.10 -10.65
C ASP A 248 6.95 -2.90 -9.34
N ILE A 249 6.26 -2.36 -8.33
CA ILE A 249 6.10 -2.94 -7.00
C ILE A 249 4.62 -3.07 -6.61
N ILE A 250 4.33 -4.01 -5.70
CA ILE A 250 3.01 -4.17 -5.07
C ILE A 250 3.21 -4.22 -3.56
N CYS A 251 2.48 -3.38 -2.86
CA CYS A 251 2.47 -3.33 -1.41
C CYS A 251 1.53 -4.45 -0.93
N PRO A 252 1.82 -5.16 0.17
CA PRO A 252 1.03 -6.30 0.63
C PRO A 252 -0.42 -5.96 1.01
N ASP A 253 -0.82 -4.68 0.92
CA ASP A 253 -2.14 -4.09 1.12
C ASP A 253 -3.25 -5.04 1.54
N ASP A 254 -3.87 -4.68 2.67
CA ASP A 254 -5.31 -4.82 2.80
C ASP A 254 -5.86 -6.26 2.75
N LEU A 255 -5.02 -7.27 3.00
CA LEU A 255 -5.47 -8.65 3.20
C LEU A 255 -6.24 -8.84 4.52
N ASP A 256 -6.23 -7.84 5.41
CA ASP A 256 -6.88 -7.89 6.72
C ASP A 256 -8.27 -7.20 6.78
N GLU A 257 -8.76 -6.54 5.70
CA GLU A 257 -10.17 -6.05 5.67
C GLU A 257 -11.19 -7.16 5.33
N ILE A 258 -10.80 -8.43 5.41
CA ILE A 258 -11.68 -9.59 5.19
C ILE A 258 -11.64 -10.55 6.39
N ASN A 259 -11.71 -10.01 7.62
CA ASN A 259 -12.11 -10.78 8.80
C ASN A 259 -13.27 -10.10 9.53
#